data_AF-A0A6A7LGV8-F1
#
_entry.id   AF-A0A6A7LGV8-F1
#
_cell.length_a   1.000
_cell.length_b   1.000
_cell.length_c   1.000
_cell.angle_alpha   90.00
_cell.angle_beta   90.00
_cell.angle_gamma   90.00
#
_symmetry.space_group_name_H-M   'P 1'
#
loop_
_entity.id
_entity.type
_entity.pdbx_description
1 polymer ?
#
loop_
_entity_poly.entity_id
_entity_poly.type
_entity_poly.pdbx_seq_one_letter_code
_entity_poly.pdbx_strand_id
1 'polypeptide(L)'
;MSTDHEHNRKNLLEKLHERDFSIRGKYLISVSSLDSLIRDIISYHFCPPGQDERRGQFISLILEQHLQESHSVLSILEKIISINYSDQLKKYPALFEDLWGISDYTLWLSSAILDTSKSLPDNTEQVDGTRLTYYDQNGVLCHKEVSQEQIEEKLSDCSNLHFALEDIRSEIKDKILTSSK
;
A
#
# COMPACT_ATOMS: atom_id res chain seq x y z
N MET A 1 -19.19 24.28 34.55
CA MET A 1 -19.81 23.75 33.31
C MET A 1 -18.89 23.77 32.08
N SER A 2 -17.66 24.33 32.13
CA SER A 2 -16.75 24.40 30.96
C SER A 2 -15.77 23.22 30.85
N THR A 3 -15.42 22.56 31.96
CA THR A 3 -14.38 21.53 32.02
C THR A 3 -14.82 20.16 31.50
N ASP A 4 -16.11 19.83 31.67
CA ASP A 4 -16.64 18.51 31.27
C ASP A 4 -16.80 18.40 29.75
N HIS A 5 -17.16 19.50 29.07
CA HIS A 5 -17.24 19.54 27.61
C HIS A 5 -15.87 19.44 26.93
N GLU A 6 -14.84 20.11 27.48
CA GLU A 6 -13.48 20.00 26.96
C GLU A 6 -12.88 18.61 27.19
N HIS A 7 -13.13 18.00 28.36
CA HIS A 7 -12.69 16.64 28.67
C HIS A 7 -13.35 15.60 27.75
N ASN A 8 -14.67 15.70 27.52
CA ASN A 8 -15.40 14.82 26.61
C ASN A 8 -14.95 14.97 25.15
N ARG A 9 -14.66 16.20 24.70
CA ARG A 9 -14.12 16.46 23.36
C ARG A 9 -12.74 15.84 23.17
N LYS A 10 -11.88 15.94 24.18
CA LYS A 10 -10.54 15.33 24.14
C LYS A 10 -10.61 13.80 24.04
N ASN A 11 -11.37 13.16 24.92
CA ASN A 11 -11.55 11.70 24.90
C ASN A 11 -12.15 11.21 23.57
N LEU A 12 -13.02 12.00 22.94
CA LEU A 12 -13.60 11.69 21.64
C LEU A 12 -12.55 11.74 20.52
N LEU A 13 -11.75 12.80 20.46
CA LEU A 13 -10.70 12.93 19.45
C LEU A 13 -9.67 11.80 19.58
N GLU A 14 -9.30 11.44 20.81
CA GLU A 14 -8.41 10.30 21.06
C GLU A 14 -8.99 9.00 20.48
N LYS A 15 -10.27 8.69 20.73
CA LYS A 15 -10.93 7.50 20.16
C LYS A 15 -11.00 7.52 18.62
N LEU A 16 -11.22 8.69 18.02
CA LEU A 16 -11.23 8.83 16.56
C LEU A 16 -9.82 8.60 15.98
N HIS A 17 -8.79 9.14 16.63
CA HIS A 17 -7.40 8.92 16.23
C HIS A 17 -6.97 7.47 16.40
N GLU A 18 -7.33 6.81 17.51
CA GLU A 18 -7.07 5.38 17.71
C GLU A 18 -7.71 4.52 16.62
N ARG A 19 -8.94 4.87 16.21
CA ARG A 19 -9.64 4.17 15.14
C ARG A 19 -9.01 4.42 13.78
N ASP A 20 -8.69 5.67 13.44
CA ASP A 20 -7.94 6.03 12.23
C ASP A 20 -6.62 5.26 12.14
N PHE A 21 -5.88 5.21 13.26
CA PHE A 21 -4.64 4.45 13.36
C PHE A 21 -4.85 2.95 13.15
N SER A 22 -5.87 2.35 13.77
CA SER A 22 -6.20 0.93 13.59
C SER A 22 -6.59 0.59 12.14
N ILE A 23 -7.37 1.46 11.50
CA ILE A 23 -7.90 1.27 10.14
C ILE A 23 -6.80 1.53 9.11
N ARG A 24 -6.19 2.72 9.10
CA ARG A 24 -5.17 3.10 8.10
C ARG A 24 -3.83 2.44 8.38
N GLY A 25 -3.41 2.36 9.63
CA GLY A 25 -2.07 1.88 10.00
C GLY A 25 -1.83 0.43 9.57
N LYS A 26 -2.81 -0.47 9.79
CA LYS A 26 -2.71 -1.87 9.37
C LYS A 26 -2.56 -1.99 7.85
N TYR A 27 -3.38 -1.28 7.09
CA TYR A 27 -3.32 -1.28 5.64
C TYR A 27 -1.97 -0.75 5.13
N LEU A 28 -1.49 0.38 5.64
CA LEU A 28 -0.23 0.99 5.22
C LEU A 28 0.98 0.08 5.50
N ILE A 29 0.98 -0.66 6.62
CA ILE A 29 2.02 -1.66 6.91
C ILE A 29 2.01 -2.78 5.87
N SER A 30 0.84 -3.32 5.53
CA SER A 30 0.71 -4.37 4.52
C SER A 30 1.18 -3.91 3.13
N VAL A 31 0.83 -2.69 2.73
CA VAL A 31 1.30 -2.12 1.46
C VAL A 31 2.80 -1.87 1.47
N SER A 32 3.37 -1.42 2.59
CA SER A 32 4.83 -1.26 2.71
C SER A 32 5.57 -2.59 2.51
N SER A 33 5.01 -3.70 2.98
CA SER A 33 5.55 -5.03 2.71
C SER A 33 5.50 -5.41 1.23
N LEU A 34 4.44 -5.02 0.50
CA LEU A 34 4.34 -5.23 -0.94
C LEU A 34 5.37 -4.38 -1.69
N ASP A 35 5.49 -3.10 -1.37
CA ASP A 35 6.46 -2.19 -2.00
C ASP A 35 7.90 -2.71 -1.83
N SER A 36 8.24 -3.19 -0.63
CA SER A 36 9.53 -3.84 -0.37
C SER A 36 9.76 -5.08 -1.24
N LEU A 37 8.75 -5.95 -1.37
CA LEU A 37 8.84 -7.16 -2.20
C LEU A 37 8.97 -6.82 -3.69
N ILE A 38 8.25 -5.82 -4.18
CA ILE A 38 8.36 -5.33 -5.57
C ILE A 38 9.79 -4.84 -5.84
N ARG A 39 10.34 -4.02 -4.94
CA ARG A 39 11.72 -3.52 -5.03
C ARG A 39 12.74 -4.66 -5.01
N ASP A 40 12.51 -5.65 -4.15
CA ASP A 40 13.34 -6.85 -4.08
C ASP A 40 13.33 -7.62 -5.40
N ILE A 41 12.15 -7.84 -6.00
CA ILE A 41 12.01 -8.49 -7.32
C ILE A 41 12.77 -7.75 -8.42
N ILE A 42 12.59 -6.42 -8.50
CA ILE A 42 13.32 -5.58 -9.46
C ILE A 42 14.82 -5.73 -9.23
N SER A 43 15.27 -5.67 -7.97
CA SER A 43 16.67 -5.80 -7.63
C SER A 43 17.24 -7.17 -8.00
N TYR A 44 16.49 -8.26 -7.81
CA TYR A 44 16.91 -9.61 -8.19
C TYR A 44 17.10 -9.77 -9.70
N HIS A 45 16.29 -9.09 -10.50
CA HIS A 45 16.44 -9.12 -11.95
C HIS A 45 17.79 -8.55 -12.41
N PHE A 46 18.26 -7.48 -11.77
CA PHE A 46 19.54 -6.82 -12.13
C PHE A 46 20.74 -7.34 -11.34
N CYS A 47 20.53 -7.80 -10.11
CA CYS A 47 21.55 -8.27 -9.18
C CYS A 47 21.24 -9.73 -8.79
N PRO A 48 21.76 -10.71 -9.56
CA PRO A 48 21.46 -12.11 -9.35
C PRO A 48 21.98 -12.64 -7.99
N PRO A 49 21.54 -13.84 -7.54
CA PRO A 49 21.98 -14.44 -6.28
C PRO A 49 23.52 -14.50 -6.17
N GLY A 50 24.05 -14.16 -4.99
CA GLY A 50 25.50 -14.05 -4.75
C GLY A 50 26.07 -12.64 -4.91
N GLN A 51 25.27 -11.65 -5.29
CA GLN A 51 25.64 -10.23 -5.35
C GLN A 51 24.93 -9.38 -4.29
N ASP A 52 24.84 -9.87 -3.05
CA ASP A 52 24.02 -9.24 -1.99
C ASP A 52 24.45 -7.80 -1.67
N GLU A 53 25.74 -7.50 -1.68
CA GLU A 53 26.26 -6.14 -1.47
C GLU A 53 25.83 -5.18 -2.58
N ARG A 54 25.94 -5.61 -3.85
CA ARG A 54 25.46 -4.83 -5.00
C ARG A 54 23.95 -4.66 -4.99
N ARG A 55 23.20 -5.69 -4.56
CA ARG A 55 21.75 -5.62 -4.41
C ARG A 55 21.37 -4.57 -3.36
N GLY A 56 22.05 -4.56 -2.21
CA GLY A 56 21.87 -3.54 -1.18
C GLY A 56 22.16 -2.12 -1.69
N GLN A 57 23.25 -1.95 -2.44
CA GLN A 57 23.59 -0.67 -3.07
C GLN A 57 22.54 -0.24 -4.11
N PHE A 58 22.05 -1.16 -4.95
CA PHE A 58 21.03 -0.85 -5.94
C PHE A 58 19.71 -0.41 -5.29
N ILE A 59 19.27 -1.11 -4.24
CA ILE A 59 18.07 -0.73 -3.49
C ILE A 59 18.26 0.66 -2.88
N SER A 60 19.35 0.87 -2.12
CA SER A 60 19.56 2.11 -1.37
C SER A 60 19.84 3.33 -2.26
N LEU A 61 20.64 3.17 -3.32
CA LEU A 61 21.09 4.28 -4.16
C LEU A 61 20.14 4.58 -5.32
N ILE A 62 19.46 3.57 -5.87
CA ILE A 62 18.61 3.75 -7.06
C ILE A 62 17.14 3.72 -6.67
N LEU A 63 16.70 2.66 -6.00
CA LEU A 63 15.28 2.49 -5.73
C LEU A 63 14.80 3.48 -4.66
N GLU A 64 15.51 3.64 -3.54
CA GLU A 64 15.06 4.49 -2.42
C GLU A 64 15.30 5.99 -2.65
N GLN A 65 16.40 6.37 -3.32
CA GLN A 65 16.74 7.78 -3.53
C GLN A 65 16.12 8.39 -4.79
N HIS A 66 15.92 7.61 -5.84
CA HIS A 66 15.51 8.12 -7.16
C HIS A 66 14.14 7.62 -7.62
N LEU A 67 13.59 6.59 -6.97
CA LEU A 67 12.29 6.00 -7.30
C LEU A 67 11.40 5.93 -6.04
N GLN A 68 11.17 7.10 -5.44
CA GLN A 68 10.30 7.23 -4.28
C GLN A 68 8.81 7.05 -4.63
N GLU A 69 8.45 7.33 -5.87
CA GLU A 69 7.08 7.19 -6.36
C GLU A 69 6.74 5.72 -6.64
N SER A 70 5.79 5.17 -5.89
CA SER A 70 5.32 3.78 -6.04
C SER A 70 4.89 3.45 -7.47
N HIS A 71 4.28 4.41 -8.18
CA HIS A 71 3.89 4.24 -9.59
C HIS A 71 5.09 4.03 -10.52
N SER A 72 6.20 4.74 -10.31
CA SER A 72 7.41 4.58 -11.11
C SER A 72 8.05 3.21 -10.89
N VAL A 73 8.11 2.76 -9.63
CA VAL A 73 8.61 1.42 -9.26
C VAL A 73 7.72 0.32 -9.86
N LEU A 74 6.40 0.46 -9.76
CA LEU A 74 5.45 -0.48 -10.32
C LEU A 74 5.56 -0.58 -11.85
N SER A 75 5.73 0.56 -12.55
CA SER A 75 5.94 0.58 -13.99
C SER A 75 7.23 -0.16 -14.41
N ILE A 76 8.29 -0.07 -13.61
CA ILE A 76 9.53 -0.83 -13.85
C ILE A 76 9.27 -2.33 -13.70
N LEU A 77 8.61 -2.75 -12.62
CA LEU A 77 8.25 -4.16 -12.42
C LEU A 77 7.41 -4.69 -13.59
N GLU A 78 6.42 -3.92 -14.02
CA GLU A 78 5.54 -4.26 -15.15
C GLU A 78 6.31 -4.50 -16.43
N LYS A 79 7.26 -3.62 -16.77
CA LYS A 79 8.12 -3.81 -17.94
C LYS A 79 9.01 -5.04 -17.81
N ILE A 80 9.63 -5.26 -16.65
CA ILE A 80 10.52 -6.40 -16.42
C ILE A 80 9.75 -7.71 -16.62
N ILE A 81 8.58 -7.86 -15.99
CA ILE A 81 7.78 -9.08 -16.07
C ILE A 81 7.23 -9.27 -17.48
N SER A 82 6.72 -8.21 -18.11
CA SER A 82 6.17 -8.30 -19.46
C SER A 82 7.21 -8.73 -20.50
N ILE A 83 8.45 -8.25 -20.39
CA ILE A 83 9.51 -8.54 -21.36
C ILE A 83 10.16 -9.90 -21.09
N ASN A 84 10.48 -10.21 -19.83
CA ASN A 84 11.35 -11.35 -19.49
C ASN A 84 10.60 -12.55 -18.89
N TYR A 85 9.41 -12.34 -18.35
CA TYR A 85 8.67 -13.32 -17.55
C TYR A 85 7.18 -13.35 -17.93
N SER A 86 6.86 -13.20 -19.21
CA SER A 86 5.49 -13.09 -19.72
C SER A 86 4.60 -14.31 -19.41
N ASP A 87 5.19 -15.47 -19.14
CA ASP A 87 4.50 -16.66 -18.64
C ASP A 87 3.85 -16.42 -17.27
N GLN A 88 4.44 -15.59 -16.42
CA GLN A 88 3.88 -15.23 -15.12
C GLN A 88 2.60 -14.42 -15.26
N LEU A 89 2.46 -13.61 -16.32
CA LEU A 89 1.22 -12.88 -16.62
C LEU A 89 0.09 -13.78 -17.10
N LYS A 90 0.40 -15.00 -17.57
CA LYS A 90 -0.63 -16.00 -17.85
C LYS A 90 -1.15 -16.64 -16.56
N LYS A 91 -0.26 -16.80 -15.56
CA LYS A 91 -0.62 -17.35 -14.24
C LYS A 91 -1.39 -16.31 -13.40
N TYR A 92 -1.00 -15.04 -13.48
CA TYR A 92 -1.61 -13.93 -12.75
C TYR A 92 -2.05 -12.81 -13.72
N PRO A 93 -3.16 -12.99 -14.45
CA PRO A 93 -3.58 -12.06 -15.49
C PRO A 93 -3.99 -10.67 -14.97
N ALA A 94 -4.50 -10.58 -13.74
CA ALA A 94 -4.92 -9.32 -13.11
C ALA A 94 -3.81 -8.67 -12.25
N LEU A 95 -2.60 -9.24 -12.19
CA LEU A 95 -1.55 -8.82 -11.25
C LEU A 95 -1.32 -7.30 -11.24
N PHE A 96 -1.14 -6.71 -12.42
CA PHE A 96 -0.83 -5.28 -12.49
C PHE A 96 -2.07 -4.41 -12.30
N GLU A 97 -3.24 -4.83 -12.76
CA GLU A 97 -4.50 -4.13 -12.46
C GLU A 97 -4.70 -4.01 -10.95
N ASP A 98 -4.51 -5.10 -10.23
CA ASP A 98 -4.64 -5.17 -8.77
C ASP A 98 -3.55 -4.35 -8.06
N LEU A 99 -2.29 -4.42 -8.51
CA LEU A 99 -1.19 -3.63 -7.94
C LEU A 99 -1.39 -2.12 -8.16
N TRP A 100 -1.85 -1.70 -9.33
CA TRP A 100 -2.19 -0.31 -9.61
C TRP A 100 -3.34 0.15 -8.72
N GLY A 101 -4.39 -0.68 -8.56
CA GLY A 101 -5.50 -0.39 -7.66
C GLY A 101 -5.06 -0.20 -6.20
N ILE A 102 -4.13 -1.03 -5.70
CA ILE A 102 -3.54 -0.86 -4.37
C ILE A 102 -2.71 0.42 -4.27
N SER A 103 -1.90 0.74 -5.29
CA SER A 103 -1.08 1.95 -5.32
C SER A 103 -1.95 3.21 -5.29
N ASP A 104 -2.99 3.27 -6.11
CA ASP A 104 -3.91 4.40 -6.20
C ASP A 104 -4.70 4.59 -4.90
N TYR A 105 -5.20 3.49 -4.33
CA TYR A 105 -5.88 3.53 -3.05
C TYR A 105 -4.94 3.99 -1.92
N THR A 106 -3.68 3.56 -1.93
CA THR A 106 -2.66 3.98 -0.94
C THR A 106 -2.34 5.46 -1.06
N LEU A 107 -2.18 5.97 -2.28
CA LEU A 107 -1.93 7.40 -2.53
C LEU A 107 -3.12 8.25 -2.03
N TRP A 108 -4.34 7.82 -2.33
CA TRP A 108 -5.53 8.46 -1.81
C TRP A 108 -5.59 8.40 -0.27
N LEU A 109 -5.38 7.22 0.32
CA LEU A 109 -5.49 7.03 1.77
C LEU A 109 -4.42 7.79 2.55
N SER A 110 -3.20 7.92 2.01
CA SER A 110 -2.09 8.65 2.64
C SER A 110 -2.26 10.16 2.56
N SER A 111 -2.87 10.68 1.49
CA SER A 111 -3.14 12.10 1.32
C SER A 111 -4.41 12.58 2.04
N ALA A 112 -5.31 11.66 2.39
CA ALA A 112 -6.54 12.00 3.10
C ALA A 112 -6.31 12.34 4.59
N ILE A 113 -7.09 13.28 5.10
CA ILE A 113 -7.03 13.81 6.46
C ILE A 113 -8.26 13.34 7.24
N LEU A 114 -8.06 12.93 8.50
CA LEU A 114 -9.15 12.58 9.41
C LEU A 114 -10.13 13.77 9.57
N ASP A 115 -11.39 13.55 9.23
CA ASP A 115 -12.44 14.54 9.46
C ASP A 115 -12.83 14.57 10.94
N THR A 116 -12.43 15.65 11.62
CA THR A 116 -12.77 15.90 13.04
C THR A 116 -13.91 16.91 13.20
N SER A 117 -14.51 17.38 12.10
CA SER A 117 -15.50 18.47 12.09
C SER A 117 -16.92 18.02 12.45
N LYS A 118 -17.27 16.75 12.20
CA LYS A 118 -18.56 16.19 12.64
C LYS A 118 -18.54 16.05 14.17
N SER A 119 -19.19 16.99 14.86
CA SER A 119 -19.82 16.71 16.16
C SER A 119 -20.77 15.52 15.97
N LEU A 120 -20.71 14.57 16.91
CA LEU A 120 -21.40 13.28 16.91
C LEU A 120 -22.81 13.28 16.25
N PRO A 121 -23.27 12.15 15.68
CA PRO A 121 -24.66 11.79 15.86
C PRO A 121 -24.89 11.57 17.37
N ASP A 122 -25.76 12.37 17.97
CA ASP A 122 -26.09 12.41 19.40
C ASP A 122 -26.61 11.09 20.00
N ASN A 123 -26.63 9.99 19.25
CA ASN A 123 -27.10 8.70 19.72
C ASN A 123 -26.18 7.58 19.22
N THR A 124 -25.66 6.81 20.17
CA THR A 124 -25.54 5.35 20.11
C THR A 124 -25.73 4.73 18.73
N GLU A 125 -24.63 4.58 17.99
CA GLU A 125 -24.39 3.44 17.10
C GLU A 125 -22.91 3.49 16.71
N GLN A 126 -22.23 2.35 16.81
CA GLN A 126 -20.86 2.19 16.32
C GLN A 126 -20.83 2.57 14.85
N VAL A 127 -20.43 3.80 14.52
CA VAL A 127 -20.09 4.15 13.14
C VAL A 127 -18.93 3.25 12.77
N ASP A 128 -19.13 2.30 11.87
CA ASP A 128 -18.17 1.22 11.59
C ASP A 128 -16.97 1.66 10.74
N GLY A 129 -16.61 2.94 10.81
CA GLY A 129 -15.63 3.52 9.93
C GLY A 129 -15.12 4.88 10.35
N THR A 130 -14.15 5.36 9.58
CA THR A 130 -13.52 6.67 9.73
C THR A 130 -13.85 7.53 8.53
N ARG A 131 -14.32 8.76 8.77
CA ARG A 131 -14.52 9.74 7.70
C ARG A 131 -13.21 10.46 7.40
N LEU A 132 -12.81 10.39 6.15
CA LEU A 132 -11.61 11.05 5.64
C LEU A 132 -12.01 12.15 4.66
N THR A 133 -11.23 13.23 4.69
CA THR A 133 -11.38 14.39 3.83
C THR A 133 -10.16 14.48 2.91
N TYR A 134 -10.39 14.76 1.63
CA TYR A 134 -9.33 14.88 0.64
C TYR A 134 -9.72 15.92 -0.41
N TYR A 135 -8.75 16.43 -1.17
CA TYR A 135 -9.00 17.27 -2.32
C TYR A 135 -8.99 16.41 -3.58
N ASP A 136 -10.02 16.56 -4.43
CA ASP A 136 -10.03 15.92 -5.73
C ASP A 136 -9.06 16.62 -6.71
N GLN A 137 -8.96 16.08 -7.92
CA GLN A 137 -8.13 16.62 -9.01
C GLN A 137 -8.52 18.06 -9.46
N ASN A 138 -9.71 18.53 -9.11
CA ASN A 138 -10.17 19.90 -9.38
C ASN A 138 -9.95 20.83 -8.17
N GLY A 139 -9.34 20.35 -7.09
CA GLY A 139 -9.15 21.09 -5.85
C GLY A 139 -10.43 21.22 -5.01
N VAL A 140 -11.44 20.38 -5.26
CA VAL A 140 -12.70 20.37 -4.49
C VAL A 140 -12.53 19.51 -3.25
N LEU A 141 -12.97 20.03 -2.10
CA LEU A 141 -12.99 19.29 -0.85
C LEU A 141 -14.04 18.18 -0.90
N CYS A 142 -13.61 16.94 -0.77
CA CYS A 142 -14.45 15.75 -0.78
C CYS A 142 -14.35 15.00 0.54
N HIS A 143 -15.37 14.18 0.83
CA HIS A 143 -15.38 13.31 2.00
C HIS A 143 -15.69 11.88 1.58
N LYS A 144 -15.05 10.91 2.24
CA LYS A 144 -15.31 9.49 2.05
C LYS A 144 -15.24 8.78 3.39
N GLU A 145 -16.18 7.89 3.63
CA GLU A 145 -16.18 7.02 4.81
C GLU A 145 -15.44 5.72 4.45
N VAL A 146 -14.56 5.29 5.35
CA VAL A 146 -13.78 4.04 5.24
C VAL A 146 -14.20 3.13 6.37
N SER A 147 -14.85 2.03 6.05
CA SER A 147 -15.24 1.04 7.06
C SER A 147 -14.09 0.10 7.41
N GLN A 148 -14.21 -0.57 8.56
CA GLN A 148 -13.31 -1.64 8.95
C GLN A 148 -13.34 -2.80 7.93
N GLU A 149 -14.53 -3.20 7.48
CA GLU A 149 -14.74 -4.24 6.46
C GLU A 149 -14.01 -3.91 5.14
N GLN A 150 -14.14 -2.68 4.64
CA GLN A 150 -13.44 -2.24 3.43
C GLN A 150 -11.91 -2.36 3.56
N ILE A 151 -11.35 -2.07 4.74
CA ILE A 151 -9.93 -2.26 4.99
C ILE A 151 -9.57 -3.74 5.05
N GLU A 152 -10.39 -4.58 5.66
CA GLU A 152 -10.14 -6.03 5.74
C GLU A 152 -10.13 -6.68 4.35
N GLU A 153 -11.04 -6.29 3.46
CA GLU A 153 -11.01 -6.67 2.05
C GLU A 153 -9.70 -6.23 1.39
N LYS A 154 -9.31 -4.96 1.58
CA LYS A 154 -8.06 -4.42 1.01
C LYS A 154 -6.81 -5.11 1.57
N LEU A 155 -6.83 -5.56 2.82
CA LEU A 155 -5.76 -6.36 3.43
C LEU A 155 -5.70 -7.78 2.83
N SER A 156 -6.85 -8.36 2.51
CA SER A 156 -6.93 -9.62 1.78
C SER A 156 -6.35 -9.49 0.37
N ASP A 157 -6.72 -8.42 -0.35
CA ASP A 157 -6.13 -8.09 -1.66
C ASP A 157 -4.60 -8.01 -1.57
N CYS A 158 -4.09 -7.30 -0.56
CA CYS A 158 -2.65 -7.18 -0.33
C CYS A 158 -1.99 -8.54 -0.07
N SER A 159 -2.64 -9.42 0.69
CA SER A 159 -2.12 -10.75 1.01
C SER A 159 -2.05 -11.64 -0.24
N ASN A 160 -3.09 -11.60 -1.08
CA ASN A 160 -3.13 -12.35 -2.33
C ASN A 160 -2.03 -11.89 -3.29
N LEU A 161 -1.83 -10.58 -3.40
CA LEU A 161 -0.75 -9.99 -4.18
C LEU A 161 0.63 -10.36 -3.65
N HIS A 162 0.79 -10.43 -2.32
CA HIS A 162 2.06 -10.84 -1.71
C HIS A 162 2.43 -12.26 -2.13
N PHE A 163 1.48 -13.21 -2.07
CA PHE A 163 1.73 -14.58 -2.53
C PHE A 163 2.05 -14.65 -4.03
N ALA A 164 1.33 -13.89 -4.87
CA ALA A 164 1.61 -13.85 -6.30
C ALA A 164 3.02 -13.32 -6.60
N LEU A 165 3.43 -12.25 -5.92
CA LEU A 165 4.76 -11.66 -6.06
C LEU A 165 5.86 -12.58 -5.53
N GLU A 166 5.63 -13.30 -4.43
CA GLU A 166 6.57 -14.30 -3.91
C GLU A 166 6.81 -15.45 -4.88
N ASP A 167 5.74 -15.96 -5.50
CA ASP A 167 5.82 -16.98 -6.55
C ASP A 167 6.63 -16.46 -7.74
N ILE A 168 6.36 -15.23 -8.19
CA ILE A 168 7.09 -14.58 -9.28
C ILE A 168 8.56 -14.39 -8.92
N ARG A 169 8.85 -13.94 -7.70
CA ARG A 169 10.22 -13.78 -7.21
C ARG A 169 10.99 -15.10 -7.28
N SER A 170 10.34 -16.20 -6.87
CA SER A 170 10.92 -17.54 -6.88
C SER A 170 11.22 -17.99 -8.31
N GLU A 171 10.29 -17.80 -9.24
CA GLU A 171 10.49 -18.11 -10.66
C GLU A 171 11.67 -17.31 -11.25
N ILE A 172 11.75 -16.01 -10.95
CA ILE A 172 12.82 -15.14 -11.43
C ILE A 172 14.18 -15.65 -10.93
N LYS A 173 14.27 -16.02 -9.65
CA LYS A 173 15.49 -16.61 -9.07
C LYS A 173 15.89 -17.88 -9.81
N ASP A 174 14.94 -18.79 -10.06
CA ASP A 174 15.20 -20.06 -10.73
C ASP A 174 15.63 -19.88 -12.19
N LYS A 175 14.97 -18.99 -12.94
CA LYS A 175 15.36 -18.67 -14.32
C LYS A 175 16.73 -18.04 -14.41
N ILE A 176 17.07 -17.12 -13.52
CA ILE A 176 18.40 -16.50 -13.48
C ILE A 176 19.49 -17.54 -13.17
N LEU A 177 19.24 -18.44 -12.22
CA LEU A 177 20.19 -19.51 -11.86
C LEU A 177 20.37 -20.56 -12.95
N THR A 178 19.30 -20.89 -13.69
CA THR A 178 19.34 -21.88 -14.77
C THR A 178 19.92 -21.33 -16.07
N SER A 179 19.69 -20.05 -16.37
CA SER A 179 20.27 -19.35 -17.53
C SER A 179 21.75 -19.01 -17.39
N SER A 180 22.29 -19.09 -16.16
CA SER A 180 23.72 -18.88 -15.85
C SER A 180 24.57 -20.16 -15.98
N LYS A 181 23.99 -21.27 -16.44
CA LYS A 181 24.67 -22.56 -16.72
C LYS A 181 24.73 -22.81 -18.21
#